data_AF-A0A387BCA3-F1
#
_entry.id   AF-A0A387BCA3-F1
#
_cell.length_a   1.000
_cell.length_b   1.000
_cell.length_c   1.000
_cell.angle_alpha   90.00
_cell.angle_beta   90.00
_cell.angle_gamma   90.00
#
_symmetry.space_group_name_H-M   'P 1'
#
loop_
_entity.id
_entity.type
_entity.pdbx_description
1 polymer ?
#
loop_
_entity_poly.entity_id
_entity_poly.type
_entity_poly.pdbx_seq_one_letter_code
_entity_poly.pdbx_strand_id
1 'polypeptide(L)'
;MKVIDLIDLLQDGTLKFEEKENGKYFSLYSPTIDTGRKFLEIYNKDDVTWVKFHGEATLHSGLLRKTKLSGDKGPINREIKFEDNRNDVIAVAVASYYEIQKVI
;
A
#
# COMPACT_ATOMS: atom_id res chain seq x y z
N MET A 1 -1.64 -5.56 14.34
CA MET A 1 -3.01 -5.37 13.79
C MET A 1 -3.23 -6.28 12.58
N LYS A 2 -4.46 -6.74 12.31
CA LYS A 2 -4.71 -7.67 11.20
C LYS A 2 -4.78 -6.92 9.85
N VAL A 3 -4.55 -7.63 8.75
CA VAL A 3 -4.67 -7.07 7.38
C VAL A 3 -6.05 -6.50 7.13
N ILE A 4 -7.10 -7.20 7.58
CA ILE A 4 -8.49 -6.74 7.41
C ILE A 4 -8.74 -5.40 8.13
N ASP A 5 -8.23 -5.22 9.35
CA ASP A 5 -8.40 -3.96 10.09
C ASP A 5 -7.75 -2.77 9.35
N LEU A 6 -6.65 -3.02 8.63
CA LEU A 6 -5.99 -1.99 7.81
C LEU A 6 -6.81 -1.67 6.55
N ILE A 7 -7.40 -2.69 5.91
CA ILE A 7 -8.23 -2.50 4.72
C ILE A 7 -9.48 -1.71 5.08
N ASP A 8 -10.19 -2.10 6.15
CA ASP A 8 -11.37 -1.39 6.65
C ASP A 8 -11.04 0.08 6.95
N LEU A 9 -9.90 0.33 7.61
CA LEU A 9 -9.44 1.68 7.91
C LEU A 9 -9.18 2.52 6.64
N LEU A 10 -8.68 1.91 5.57
CA LEU A 10 -8.45 2.60 4.30
C LEU A 10 -9.77 2.85 3.55
N GLN A 11 -10.74 1.93 3.65
CA GLN A 11 -12.09 2.06 3.05
C GLN A 11 -12.94 3.12 3.75
N ASP A 12 -12.88 3.20 5.07
CA ASP A 12 -13.56 4.23 5.89
C ASP A 12 -12.97 5.63 5.66
N GLY A 13 -11.80 5.71 5.03
CA GLY A 13 -11.14 6.93 4.62
C GLY A 13 -11.63 7.49 3.28
N THR A 14 -10.79 8.32 2.65
CA THR A 14 -11.06 9.01 1.39
C THR A 14 -10.77 8.18 0.14
N LEU A 15 -10.18 6.99 0.27
CA LEU A 15 -9.69 6.23 -0.87
C LEU A 15 -10.78 5.30 -1.41
N LYS A 16 -11.12 5.45 -2.69
CA LYS A 16 -11.96 4.48 -3.41
C LYS A 16 -11.05 3.43 -4.04
N PHE A 17 -11.23 2.16 -3.72
CA PHE A 17 -10.45 1.07 -4.30
C PHE A 17 -11.20 -0.24 -4.34
N GLU A 18 -10.74 -1.14 -5.20
CA GLU A 18 -11.11 -2.55 -5.21
C GLU A 18 -10.03 -3.38 -4.51
N GLU A 19 -10.45 -4.40 -3.79
CA GLU A 19 -9.56 -5.37 -3.14
C GLU A 19 -9.59 -6.69 -3.89
N LYS A 20 -8.42 -7.33 -4.05
CA LYS A 20 -8.30 -8.70 -4.55
C LYS A 20 -7.36 -9.51 -3.67
N GLU A 21 -7.85 -10.61 -3.14
CA GLU A 21 -7.03 -11.60 -2.44
C GLU A 21 -6.30 -12.50 -3.45
N ASN A 22 -4.98 -12.59 -3.31
CA ASN A 22 -4.10 -13.38 -4.16
C ASN A 22 -3.21 -14.29 -3.27
N GLY A 23 -3.82 -15.32 -2.71
CA GLY A 23 -3.14 -16.26 -1.81
C GLY A 23 -2.75 -15.60 -0.49
N LYS A 24 -1.46 -15.30 -0.29
CA LYS A 24 -0.97 -14.66 0.95
C LYS A 24 -1.01 -13.12 0.93
N TYR A 25 -1.44 -12.55 -0.18
CA TYR A 25 -1.41 -11.12 -0.43
C TYR A 25 -2.81 -10.57 -0.65
N PHE A 26 -3.07 -9.38 -0.14
CA PHE A 26 -4.23 -8.56 -0.46
C PHE A 26 -3.76 -7.40 -1.33
N SER A 27 -4.22 -7.34 -2.56
CA SER A 27 -3.87 -6.30 -3.52
C SER A 27 -4.99 -5.26 -3.61
N LEU A 28 -4.64 -3.99 -3.47
CA LEU A 28 -5.59 -2.88 -3.58
C LEU A 28 -5.38 -2.13 -4.91
N TYR A 29 -6.49 -1.92 -5.62
CA TYR A 29 -6.52 -1.32 -6.94
C TYR A 29 -7.33 -0.03 -6.90
N SER A 30 -6.74 1.09 -7.32
CA SER A 30 -7.52 2.30 -7.54
C SER A 30 -8.37 2.14 -8.80
N PRO A 31 -9.64 2.57 -8.79
CA PRO A 31 -10.41 2.68 -10.02
C PRO A 31 -9.69 3.68 -10.94
N THR A 32 -9.41 3.24 -12.15
CA THR A 32 -8.91 4.04 -13.27
C THR A 32 -9.81 3.78 -14.48
N ILE A 33 -9.75 4.65 -15.49
CA ILE A 33 -10.57 4.53 -16.72
C ILE A 33 -10.39 3.14 -17.35
N ASP A 34 -9.17 2.61 -17.30
CA ASP A 34 -8.83 1.29 -17.82
C ASP A 34 -8.32 0.38 -16.68
N THR A 35 -9.06 -0.70 -16.42
CA THR A 35 -8.74 -1.92 -15.62
C THR A 35 -8.30 -1.80 -14.16
N GLY A 36 -8.22 -0.61 -13.59
CA GLY A 36 -7.80 -0.38 -12.21
C GLY A 36 -6.30 -0.61 -12.01
N ARG A 37 -5.62 0.30 -11.31
CA ARG A 37 -4.16 0.21 -11.09
C ARG A 37 -3.85 -0.19 -9.67
N LYS A 38 -3.03 -1.23 -9.50
CA LYS A 38 -2.56 -1.68 -8.18
C LYS A 38 -1.70 -0.59 -7.56
N PHE A 39 -2.07 -0.12 -6.37
CA PHE A 39 -1.29 0.84 -5.59
C PHE A 39 -0.76 0.27 -4.28
N LEU A 40 -1.32 -0.84 -3.81
CA LEU A 40 -0.91 -1.43 -2.54
C LEU A 40 -0.94 -2.95 -2.63
N GLU A 41 -0.04 -3.59 -1.91
CA GLU A 41 -0.07 -5.02 -1.65
C GLU A 41 0.27 -5.28 -0.18
N ILE A 42 -0.62 -5.94 0.53
CA ILE A 42 -0.54 -6.18 1.97
C ILE A 42 -0.37 -7.68 2.20
N TYR A 43 0.55 -8.06 3.09
CA TYR A 43 0.75 -9.48 3.44
C TYR A 43 1.25 -9.63 4.86
N ASN A 44 1.13 -10.84 5.39
CA ASN A 44 1.75 -11.20 6.67
C ASN A 44 3.00 -12.04 6.44
N LYS A 45 4.04 -11.73 7.22
CA LYS A 45 5.27 -12.50 7.31
C LYS A 45 5.70 -12.53 8.78
N ASP A 46 5.84 -13.73 9.34
CA ASP A 46 6.28 -13.94 10.73
C ASP A 46 5.43 -13.14 11.75
N ASP A 47 4.09 -13.25 11.63
CA ASP A 47 3.08 -12.52 12.43
C ASP A 47 3.14 -10.98 12.34
N VAL A 48 3.90 -10.46 11.39
CA VAL A 48 4.02 -9.04 11.11
C VAL A 48 3.34 -8.73 9.79
N THR A 49 2.50 -7.70 9.79
CA THR A 49 1.94 -7.15 8.55
C THR A 49 2.97 -6.27 7.84
N TRP A 50 3.10 -6.47 6.54
CA TRP A 50 3.95 -5.71 5.65
C TRP A 50 3.10 -5.10 4.55
N VAL A 51 3.50 -3.91 4.12
CA VAL A 51 2.80 -3.16 3.09
C VAL A 51 3.81 -2.79 2.01
N LYS A 52 3.56 -3.31 0.80
CA LYS A 52 4.24 -2.90 -0.42
C LYS A 52 3.45 -1.81 -1.13
N PHE A 53 4.17 -0.88 -1.72
CA PHE A 53 3.61 0.32 -2.33
C PHE A 53 4.46 0.82 -3.50
N HIS A 54 3.97 1.84 -4.20
CA HIS A 54 4.60 2.41 -5.39
C HIS A 54 5.96 3.03 -5.06
N GLY A 55 6.99 2.70 -5.84
CA GLY A 55 8.37 3.12 -5.60
C GLY A 55 8.60 4.63 -5.65
N GLU A 56 7.76 5.32 -6.40
CA GLU A 56 7.78 6.77 -6.62
C GLU A 56 6.86 7.55 -5.67
N ALA A 57 6.17 6.87 -4.75
CA ALA A 57 5.29 7.51 -3.78
C ALA A 57 6.06 8.59 -3.00
N THR A 58 5.52 9.80 -2.96
CA THR A 58 6.15 10.94 -2.28
C THR A 58 5.91 10.85 -0.77
N LEU A 59 6.92 10.43 -0.02
CA LEU A 59 6.86 10.26 1.43
C LEU A 59 7.73 11.31 2.14
N HIS A 60 7.34 11.69 3.36
CA HIS A 60 8.18 12.54 4.21
C HIS A 60 9.42 11.78 4.70
N SER A 61 10.50 12.51 5.01
CA SER A 61 11.83 11.94 5.29
C SER A 61 11.87 10.92 6.42
N GLY A 62 11.08 11.13 7.48
CA GLY A 62 10.94 10.20 8.60
C GLY A 62 10.41 8.83 8.17
N LEU A 63 9.43 8.82 7.27
CA LEU A 63 8.81 7.60 6.75
C LEU A 63 9.70 6.92 5.71
N LEU A 64 10.35 7.68 4.83
CA LEU A 64 11.31 7.15 3.85
C LEU A 64 12.39 6.28 4.51
N ARG A 65 12.92 6.71 5.67
CA ARG A 65 13.94 5.98 6.44
C ARG A 65 13.46 4.63 6.99
N LYS A 66 12.14 4.44 7.12
CA LYS A 66 11.52 3.18 7.57
C LYS A 66 11.21 2.23 6.42
N THR A 67 11.33 2.70 5.18
CA THR A 67 11.00 1.92 3.98
C THR A 67 12.24 1.28 3.37
N LYS A 68 12.06 0.18 2.65
CA LYS A 68 13.13 -0.50 1.90
C LYS A 68 12.60 -1.01 0.57
N LEU A 69 13.48 -1.49 -0.30
CA LEU A 69 13.08 -2.16 -1.54
C LEU A 69 12.49 -3.54 -1.23
N SER A 70 11.40 -3.91 -1.90
CA SER A 70 10.78 -5.23 -1.79
C SER A 70 11.46 -6.29 -2.67
N GLY A 71 12.24 -5.86 -3.67
CA GLY A 71 12.89 -6.74 -4.66
C GLY A 71 12.03 -7.06 -5.88
N ASP A 72 10.81 -6.55 -5.95
CA ASP A 72 9.91 -6.73 -7.09
C ASP A 72 10.34 -5.85 -8.29
N LYS A 73 10.18 -6.36 -9.53
CA LYS A 73 10.52 -5.63 -10.77
C LYS A 73 9.44 -4.66 -11.25
N GLY A 74 8.34 -4.53 -10.51
CA GLY A 74 7.18 -3.71 -10.87
C GLY A 74 7.19 -2.31 -10.23
N PRO A 75 6.15 -1.50 -10.48
CA PRO A 75 5.99 -0.20 -9.84
C PRO A 75 5.82 -0.31 -8.31
N ILE A 76 5.18 -1.39 -7.86
CA ILE A 76 5.08 -1.75 -6.45
C ILE A 76 6.38 -2.45 -6.05
N ASN A 77 7.38 -1.67 -5.60
CA ASN A 77 8.73 -2.17 -5.32
C ASN A 77 9.37 -1.64 -4.02
N ARG A 78 8.60 -0.89 -3.21
CA ARG A 78 9.00 -0.51 -1.86
C ARG A 78 8.09 -1.17 -0.85
N GLU A 79 8.61 -1.44 0.34
CA GLU A 79 7.86 -2.00 1.45
C GLU A 79 8.20 -1.34 2.78
N ILE A 80 7.22 -1.37 3.70
CA ILE A 80 7.33 -0.93 5.08
C ILE A 80 6.74 -1.99 6.01
N LYS A 81 7.36 -2.17 7.17
CA LYS A 81 6.85 -3.01 8.25
C LYS A 81 5.76 -2.28 9.01
N PHE A 82 4.65 -2.94 9.30
CA PHE A 82 3.60 -2.39 10.15
C PHE A 82 3.75 -2.84 11.59
N GLU A 83 4.32 -1.96 12.43
CA GLU A 83 4.49 -2.15 13.88
C GLU A 83 3.44 -1.35 14.67
N ASP A 84 2.16 -1.47 14.30
CA ASP A 84 1.00 -0.78 14.91
C ASP A 84 0.95 0.76 14.76
N ASN A 85 1.91 1.40 14.09
CA ASN A 85 1.79 2.82 13.73
C ASN A 85 0.89 3.03 12.51
N ARG A 86 -0.44 3.14 12.76
CA ARG A 86 -1.48 3.35 11.74
C ARG A 86 -1.19 4.50 10.80
N ASN A 87 -0.73 5.62 11.34
CA ASN A 87 -0.54 6.86 10.56
C ASN A 87 0.52 6.72 9.48
N ASP A 88 1.59 5.98 9.76
CA ASP A 88 2.67 5.74 8.79
C ASP A 88 2.12 4.95 7.58
N VAL A 89 1.34 3.90 7.82
CA VAL A 89 0.79 3.07 6.75
C VAL A 89 -0.30 3.80 5.96
N ILE A 90 -1.17 4.58 6.62
CA ILE A 90 -2.13 5.44 5.94
C ILE A 90 -1.40 6.41 5.01
N ALA A 91 -0.36 7.09 5.51
CA ALA A 91 0.43 8.02 4.72
C ALA A 91 1.08 7.33 3.51
N VAL A 92 1.61 6.12 3.68
CA VAL A 92 2.14 5.31 2.56
C VAL A 92 1.04 4.96 1.56
N ALA A 93 -0.09 4.44 2.02
CA ALA A 93 -1.18 4.00 1.16
C ALA A 93 -1.75 5.17 0.34
N VAL A 94 -1.98 6.32 0.98
CA VAL A 94 -2.47 7.55 0.35
C VAL A 94 -1.45 8.08 -0.67
N ALA A 95 -0.17 8.16 -0.31
CA ALA A 95 0.86 8.62 -1.24
C ALA A 95 0.99 7.72 -2.47
N SER A 96 0.94 6.40 -2.26
CA SER A 96 0.97 5.40 -3.34
C SER A 96 -0.26 5.50 -4.25
N TYR A 97 -1.44 5.68 -3.66
CA TYR A 97 -2.69 5.86 -4.38
C TYR A 97 -2.65 7.08 -5.30
N TYR A 98 -2.22 8.24 -4.80
CA TYR A 98 -2.14 9.44 -5.61
C TYR A 98 -1.02 9.38 -6.65
N GLU A 99 0.04 8.62 -6.41
CA GLU A 99 1.11 8.43 -7.40
C GLU A 99 0.58 7.78 -8.67
N ILE A 100 -0.19 6.70 -8.54
CA ILE A 100 -0.75 6.01 -9.73
C ILE A 100 -1.83 6.83 -10.45
N GLN A 101 -2.44 7.81 -9.77
CA GLN A 101 -3.44 8.74 -10.34
C GLN A 101 -2.80 9.87 -11.15
N LYS A 102 -1.54 10.24 -10.88
CA LYS A 102 -0.80 11.23 -11.71
C LYS A 102 -0.55 10.76 -13.12
N VAL A 103 -0.57 9.45 -13.34
CA VAL A 103 -0.23 8.79 -14.61
C VAL A 103 -1.49 8.61 -15.50
N ILE A 104 -2.50 9.48 -15.33
CA ILE A 104 -3.77 9.48 -16.09
C ILE A 104 -3.86 10.77 -16.90
#